data_AF-A0A7C9PKU8-F1
#
_entry.id   AF-A0A7C9PKU8-F1
#
_cell.length_a   1.000
_cell.length_b   1.000
_cell.length_c   1.000
_cell.angle_alpha   90.00
_cell.angle_beta   90.00
_cell.angle_gamma   90.00
#
_symmetry.space_group_name_H-M   'P 1'
#
loop_
_entity.id
_entity.type
_entity.pdbx_description
1 polymer ?
#
loop_
_entity_poly.entity_id
_entity_poly.type
_entity_poly.pdbx_seq_one_letter_code
_entity_poly.pdbx_strand_id
1 'polypeptide(L)'
;MSDTCSVQLSVPQARWPALAQALAGWVLSTQCTVAAAEPPTAAHLLQLLQALAADPQASACLTLRFAVDDVLCAFQAAHPIQAPGLGRDEVAVGCIWLSVRSGAEGAGAAGVSSTPEGGAALAWRLDFAALSGALSVLLRESPEVRAGFAALGQLA
;
A
#
# COMPACT_ATOMS: atom_id res chain seq x y z
N MET A 1 -11.38 21.17 -1.74
CA MET A 1 -10.80 20.35 -0.65
C MET A 1 -10.47 19.02 -1.29
N SER A 2 -9.20 18.63 -1.35
CA SER A 2 -8.83 17.35 -1.99
C SER A 2 -9.24 16.23 -1.04
N ASP A 3 -10.24 15.44 -1.41
CA ASP A 3 -10.58 14.22 -0.69
C ASP A 3 -9.39 13.27 -0.75
N THR A 4 -8.58 13.22 0.31
CA THR A 4 -7.52 12.23 0.47
C THR A 4 -8.15 10.97 1.05
N CYS A 5 -8.07 9.86 0.33
CA CYS A 5 -8.47 8.56 0.81
C CYS A 5 -7.22 7.77 1.19
N SER A 6 -7.20 7.19 2.39
CA SER A 6 -6.14 6.27 2.80
C SER A 6 -6.67 4.93 3.28
N VAL A 7 -5.90 3.88 3.00
CA VAL A 7 -6.14 2.52 3.51
C VAL A 7 -5.06 2.22 4.54
N GLN A 8 -5.48 1.79 5.73
CA GLN A 8 -4.58 1.45 6.82
C GLN A 8 -4.60 -0.05 7.09
N LEU A 9 -3.42 -0.67 7.09
CA LEU A 9 -3.23 -2.09 7.39
C LEU A 9 -2.34 -2.22 8.63
N SER A 10 -2.74 -3.03 9.62
CA SER A 10 -1.96 -3.30 10.83
C SER A 10 -1.31 -4.67 10.74
N VAL A 11 -0.05 -4.72 10.33
CA VAL A 11 0.66 -5.97 10.02
C VAL A 11 1.77 -6.23 11.04
N PRO A 12 1.78 -7.39 11.73
CA PRO A 12 2.89 -7.83 12.55
C PRO A 12 4.18 -7.94 11.72
N GLN A 13 5.32 -7.55 12.28
CA GLN A 13 6.61 -7.65 11.57
C GLN A 13 6.92 -9.06 11.05
N ALA A 14 6.50 -10.10 11.79
CA ALA A 14 6.65 -11.50 11.37
C ALA A 14 5.91 -11.85 10.05
N ARG A 15 4.90 -11.06 9.67
CA ARG A 15 4.10 -11.25 8.44
C ARG A 15 4.63 -10.42 7.27
N TRP A 16 5.63 -9.57 7.47
CA TRP A 16 6.18 -8.72 6.42
C TRP A 16 6.71 -9.46 5.20
N PRO A 17 7.39 -10.63 5.32
CA PRO A 17 7.81 -11.38 4.13
C PRO A 17 6.62 -11.81 3.25
N ALA A 18 5.51 -12.24 3.87
CA ALA A 18 4.30 -12.62 3.16
C ALA A 18 3.61 -11.40 2.52
N LEU A 19 3.59 -10.27 3.23
CA LEU A 19 3.07 -9.00 2.70
C LEU A 19 3.91 -8.52 1.51
N ALA A 20 5.23 -8.53 1.62
CA ALA A 20 6.14 -8.13 0.55
C ALA A 20 5.99 -9.03 -0.68
N GLN A 21 5.75 -10.33 -0.49
CA GLN A 21 5.44 -11.25 -1.57
C GLN A 21 4.12 -10.92 -2.27
N ALA A 22 3.07 -10.59 -1.51
CA ALA A 22 1.79 -10.17 -2.07
C ALA A 22 1.92 -8.84 -2.82
N LEU A 23 2.61 -7.86 -2.23
CA LEU A 23 2.89 -6.58 -2.87
C LEU A 23 3.72 -6.74 -4.15
N ALA A 24 4.68 -7.66 -4.22
CA ALA A 24 5.48 -7.91 -5.43
C ALA A 24 4.61 -8.35 -6.62
N GLY A 25 3.46 -8.99 -6.35
CA GLY A 25 2.50 -9.32 -7.40
C GLY A 25 1.81 -8.08 -8.00
N TRP A 26 1.74 -6.97 -7.26
CA TRP A 26 0.96 -5.79 -7.66
C TRP A 26 1.82 -4.58 -7.99
N VAL A 27 2.93 -4.37 -7.30
CA VAL A 27 3.77 -3.20 -7.49
C VAL A 27 4.51 -3.32 -8.83
N LEU A 28 4.35 -2.29 -9.66
CA LEU A 28 5.09 -2.09 -10.90
C LEU A 28 6.35 -1.26 -10.67
N SER A 29 6.28 -0.27 -9.78
CA SER A 29 7.39 0.63 -9.44
C SER A 29 7.24 1.16 -8.03
N THR A 30 8.38 1.38 -7.36
CA THR A 30 8.48 2.07 -6.06
C THR A 30 8.92 3.53 -6.21
N GLN A 31 8.88 4.06 -7.44
CA GLN A 31 9.20 5.44 -7.78
C GLN A 31 7.99 6.11 -8.43
N CYS A 32 7.96 7.45 -8.39
CA CYS A 32 6.95 8.26 -9.08
C CYS A 32 6.97 8.11 -10.62
N THR A 33 7.97 7.41 -11.17
CA THR A 33 8.12 7.17 -12.60
C THR A 33 8.13 5.66 -12.88
N VAL A 34 7.47 5.27 -13.98
CA VAL A 34 7.43 3.87 -14.46
C VAL A 34 8.47 3.64 -15.57
N ALA A 35 9.55 4.43 -15.56
CA ALA A 35 10.58 4.37 -16.58
C ALA A 35 11.44 3.11 -16.41
N ALA A 36 11.07 2.04 -17.12
CA ALA A 36 11.88 0.87 -17.45
C ALA A 36 12.64 0.18 -16.28
N ALA A 37 12.12 0.24 -15.06
CA ALA A 37 12.63 -0.57 -13.96
C ALA A 37 11.91 -1.92 -13.95
N GLU A 38 12.67 -3.01 -13.79
CA GLU A 38 12.09 -4.32 -13.50
C GLU A 38 11.14 -4.20 -12.29
N PRO A 39 9.99 -4.91 -12.30
CA PRO A 39 9.07 -4.88 -11.18
C PRO A 39 9.82 -5.27 -9.89
N PRO A 40 9.59 -4.54 -8.78
CA PRO A 40 10.35 -4.77 -7.56
C PRO A 40 10.11 -6.19 -7.04
N THR A 41 11.20 -6.87 -6.68
CA THR A 41 11.12 -8.20 -6.10
C THR A 41 10.56 -8.14 -4.68
N ALA A 42 10.04 -9.27 -4.19
CA ALA A 42 9.59 -9.37 -2.79
C ALA A 42 10.70 -9.03 -1.79
N ALA A 43 11.95 -9.39 -2.09
CA ALA A 43 13.11 -9.03 -1.27
C ALA A 43 13.32 -7.51 -1.23
N HIS A 44 13.21 -6.82 -2.37
CA HIS A 44 13.31 -5.37 -2.44
C HIS A 44 12.19 -4.68 -1.65
N LEU A 45 10.95 -5.17 -1.77
CA LEU A 45 9.81 -4.62 -1.03
C LEU A 45 9.92 -4.87 0.47
N LEU A 46 10.48 -6.01 0.90
CA LEU A 46 10.75 -6.25 2.31
C LEU A 46 11.79 -5.27 2.87
N GLN A 47 12.87 -5.02 2.11
CA GLN A 47 13.86 -4.00 2.46
C GLN A 47 13.24 -2.60 2.52
N LEU A 48 12.35 -2.28 1.59
CA LEU A 48 11.60 -1.01 1.60
C LEU A 48 10.76 -0.88 2.87
N LEU A 49 9.99 -1.90 3.24
CA LEU A 49 9.19 -1.89 4.48
C LEU A 49 10.07 -1.68 5.73
N GLN A 50 11.24 -2.33 5.78
CA GLN A 50 12.20 -2.15 6.85
C GLN A 50 12.79 -0.73 6.89
N ALA A 51 13.12 -0.15 5.74
CA ALA A 51 13.62 1.21 5.64
C ALA A 51 12.57 2.25 6.08
N LEU A 52 11.32 2.09 5.63
CA LEU A 52 10.20 2.95 6.03
C LEU A 52 9.88 2.82 7.53
N ALA A 53 10.06 1.64 8.10
CA ALA A 53 9.87 1.43 9.53
C ALA A 53 10.99 2.05 10.39
N ALA A 54 12.19 2.18 9.84
CA ALA A 54 13.33 2.81 10.51
C ALA A 54 13.23 4.34 10.54
N ASP A 55 12.51 4.95 9.59
CA ASP A 55 12.29 6.39 9.50
C ASP A 55 10.77 6.73 9.44
N PRO A 56 10.17 7.21 10.54
CA PRO A 56 8.75 7.55 10.61
C PRO A 56 8.30 8.67 9.66
N GLN A 57 9.23 9.45 9.09
CA GLN A 57 8.94 10.50 8.10
C GLN A 57 9.10 10.00 6.66
N ALA A 58 9.68 8.81 6.46
CA ALA A 58 9.88 8.26 5.14
C ALA A 58 8.54 7.79 4.54
N SER A 59 8.40 8.02 3.24
CA SER A 59 7.31 7.47 2.44
C SER A 59 7.83 7.03 1.09
N ALA A 60 7.19 6.02 0.53
CA ALA A 60 7.50 5.49 -0.79
C ALA A 60 6.31 5.70 -1.72
N CYS A 61 6.57 6.15 -2.94
CA CYS A 61 5.54 6.29 -3.95
C CYS A 61 5.45 4.99 -4.75
N LEU A 62 4.30 4.32 -4.69
CA LEU A 62 4.06 3.07 -5.38
C LEU A 62 3.19 3.30 -6.62
N THR A 63 3.55 2.59 -7.68
CA THR A 63 2.66 2.32 -8.82
C THR A 63 2.20 0.88 -8.71
N LEU A 64 0.89 0.67 -8.60
CA LEU A 64 0.26 -0.63 -8.48
C LEU A 64 -0.38 -1.02 -9.82
N ARG A 65 -0.47 -2.33 -10.09
CA ARG A 65 -1.28 -2.90 -11.15
C ARG A 65 -2.54 -3.52 -10.55
N PHE A 66 -3.65 -3.38 -11.25
CA PHE A 66 -4.91 -4.04 -10.93
C PHE A 66 -5.49 -4.66 -12.20
N ALA A 67 -6.35 -5.66 -12.03
CA ALA A 67 -7.18 -6.13 -13.14
C ALA A 67 -8.10 -5.00 -13.61
N VAL A 68 -8.43 -4.98 -14.90
CA VAL A 68 -9.33 -3.99 -15.49
C VAL A 68 -10.74 -4.09 -14.88
N ASP A 69 -11.30 -2.94 -14.51
CA ASP A 69 -12.73 -2.74 -14.27
C ASP A 69 -13.19 -1.41 -14.91
N ASP A 70 -14.50 -1.16 -14.93
CA ASP A 70 -15.08 0.03 -15.57
C ASP A 70 -14.54 1.36 -14.99
N VAL A 71 -14.27 1.41 -13.68
CA VAL A 71 -13.76 2.60 -12.98
C VAL A 71 -12.28 2.82 -13.32
N LEU A 72 -11.49 1.74 -13.33
CA LEU A 72 -10.08 1.76 -13.71
C LEU A 72 -9.90 2.11 -15.20
N CYS A 73 -10.78 1.62 -16.07
CA CYS A 73 -10.82 2.00 -17.49
C CYS A 73 -11.08 3.50 -17.66
N ALA A 74 -12.09 4.04 -16.97
CA ALA A 74 -12.41 5.47 -17.02
C ALA A 74 -11.24 6.32 -16.49
N PHE A 75 -10.59 5.86 -15.42
CA PHE A 75 -9.40 6.50 -14.88
C PHE A 75 -8.23 6.46 -15.86
N GLN A 76 -7.94 5.33 -16.48
CA GLN A 76 -6.84 5.18 -17.45
C GLN A 76 -7.07 6.03 -18.71
N ALA A 77 -8.31 6.16 -19.16
CA ALA A 77 -8.68 7.03 -20.28
C ALA A 77 -8.39 8.52 -19.97
N ALA A 78 -8.63 8.95 -18.73
CA ALA A 78 -8.33 10.31 -18.26
C ALA A 78 -6.84 10.51 -17.90
N HIS A 79 -6.16 9.43 -17.49
CA HIS A 79 -4.79 9.42 -16.98
C HIS A 79 -4.00 8.24 -17.59
N PRO A 80 -3.57 8.35 -18.86
CA PRO A 80 -2.88 7.25 -19.52
C PRO A 80 -1.48 7.04 -18.93
N ILE A 81 -1.36 6.05 -18.06
CA ILE A 81 -0.07 5.59 -17.53
C ILE A 81 0.46 4.50 -18.47
N GLN A 82 1.56 4.80 -19.15
CA GLN A 82 2.30 3.81 -19.93
C GLN A 82 3.26 3.06 -19.00
N ALA A 83 2.91 1.84 -18.63
CA ALA A 83 3.76 0.95 -17.84
C ALA A 83 4.26 -0.21 -18.73
N PRO A 84 5.58 -0.38 -18.89
CA PRO A 84 6.11 -1.56 -19.57
C PRO A 84 5.77 -2.83 -18.80
N GLY A 85 5.31 -3.87 -19.49
CA GLY A 85 4.94 -5.15 -18.88
C GLY A 85 3.52 -5.23 -18.32
N LEU A 86 2.68 -4.22 -18.54
CA LEU A 86 1.25 -4.27 -18.24
C LEU A 86 0.52 -5.16 -19.25
N GLY A 87 -0.27 -6.12 -18.76
CA GLY A 87 -1.14 -6.95 -19.60
C GLY A 87 -2.26 -6.15 -20.27
N ARG A 88 -2.95 -6.75 -21.25
CA ARG A 88 -4.12 -6.13 -21.90
C ARG A 88 -5.30 -5.92 -20.94
N ASP A 89 -5.37 -6.73 -19.90
CA ASP A 89 -6.45 -6.75 -18.91
C ASP A 89 -5.99 -6.16 -17.56
N GLU A 90 -4.96 -5.32 -17.58
CA GLU A 90 -4.40 -4.67 -16.40
C GLU A 90 -4.36 -3.14 -16.53
N VAL A 91 -4.57 -2.44 -15.42
CA VAL A 91 -4.45 -0.98 -15.31
C VAL A 91 -3.39 -0.62 -14.28
N ALA A 92 -2.48 0.28 -14.66
CA ALA A 92 -1.52 0.85 -13.75
C ALA A 92 -2.12 2.05 -13.02
N VAL A 93 -1.97 2.08 -11.70
CA VAL A 93 -2.40 3.17 -10.82
C VAL A 93 -1.18 3.67 -10.05
N GLY A 94 -0.69 4.84 -10.46
CA GLY A 94 0.48 5.50 -9.87
C GLY A 94 0.13 6.35 -8.64
N CYS A 95 1.18 6.86 -7.98
CA CYS A 95 1.08 7.86 -6.91
C CYS A 95 0.35 7.40 -5.64
N ILE A 96 0.46 6.12 -5.30
CA ILE A 96 -0.02 5.59 -4.02
C ILE A 96 1.11 5.66 -3.01
N TRP A 97 0.98 6.53 -2.02
CA TRP A 97 2.04 6.73 -1.02
C TRP A 97 1.94 5.71 0.08
N LEU A 98 2.99 4.93 0.29
CA LEU A 98 3.15 4.00 1.40
C LEU A 98 4.00 4.64 2.51
N SER A 99 3.51 4.61 3.74
CA SER A 99 4.28 4.93 4.94
C SER A 99 4.06 3.88 6.02
N VAL A 100 5.07 3.67 6.88
CA VAL A 100 5.05 2.63 7.92
C VAL A 100 5.25 3.29 9.28
N ARG A 101 4.34 3.04 10.23
CA ARG A 101 4.41 3.59 11.59
C ARG A 101 4.31 2.48 12.63
N SER A 102 5.05 2.60 13.74
CA SER A 102 4.93 1.66 14.84
C SER A 102 3.59 1.87 15.56
N GLY A 103 2.86 0.78 15.82
CA GLY A 103 1.56 0.83 16.52
C GLY A 103 1.65 1.10 18.03
N ALA A 104 2.79 1.61 18.53
CA ALA A 104 2.98 1.90 19.95
C ALA A 104 2.29 3.20 20.41
N GLU A 105 1.89 4.09 19.48
CA GLU A 105 1.14 5.31 19.82
C GLU A 105 -0.37 5.01 19.95
N GLY A 106 -0.76 4.59 21.15
CA GLY A 106 -2.16 4.37 21.51
C GLY A 106 -2.44 4.02 22.97
N ALA A 107 -1.45 3.94 23.86
CA ALA A 107 -1.66 3.78 25.30
C ALA A 107 -1.42 5.12 26.02
N GLY A 108 -2.30 6.10 25.77
CA GLY A 108 -2.10 7.47 26.23
C GLY A 108 -3.37 8.29 26.41
N ALA A 109 -4.49 7.67 26.81
CA ALA A 109 -5.57 8.34 27.56
C ALA A 109 -6.58 7.30 28.07
N ALA A 110 -6.48 7.01 29.38
CA ALA A 110 -7.47 6.40 30.28
C ALA A 110 -7.02 5.07 30.92
N GLY A 111 -6.52 5.20 32.16
CA GLY A 111 -6.82 4.30 33.28
C GLY A 111 -6.35 2.84 33.20
N VAL A 112 -5.27 2.55 33.95
CA VAL A 112 -5.04 1.33 34.75
C VAL A 112 -5.38 -0.02 34.08
N SER A 113 -4.36 -0.81 33.71
CA SER A 113 -3.84 -1.87 34.59
C SER A 113 -2.80 -2.73 33.85
N SER A 114 -1.81 -3.16 34.61
CA SER A 114 -0.61 -3.88 34.21
C SER A 114 -0.87 -5.36 33.93
N THR A 115 -0.36 -5.88 32.82
CA THR A 115 0.32 -7.20 32.76
C THR A 115 1.13 -7.31 31.46
N PRO A 116 2.47 -7.45 31.51
CA PRO A 116 3.29 -7.68 30.33
C PRO A 116 3.57 -9.18 30.20
N GLU A 117 2.60 -9.97 29.76
CA GLU A 117 2.83 -11.38 29.41
C GLU A 117 2.04 -11.75 28.14
N GLY A 118 2.77 -12.17 27.11
CA GLY A 118 2.26 -12.46 25.78
C GLY A 118 2.74 -11.41 24.78
N GLY A 119 3.87 -11.70 24.11
CA GLY A 119 4.55 -10.77 23.20
C GLY A 119 3.56 -10.06 22.26
N ALA A 120 3.27 -8.80 22.56
CA ALA A 120 2.53 -7.93 21.67
C ALA A 120 3.40 -7.77 20.43
N ALA A 121 3.13 -8.57 19.40
CA ALA A 121 3.78 -8.45 18.12
C ALA A 121 3.61 -7.00 17.69
N LEU A 122 4.71 -6.27 17.57
CA LEU A 122 4.71 -4.87 17.14
C LEU A 122 3.92 -4.81 15.82
N ALA A 123 2.68 -4.35 15.92
CA ALA A 123 1.80 -4.20 14.78
C ALA A 123 2.21 -2.89 14.11
N TRP A 124 2.70 -2.99 12.88
CA TRP A 124 3.10 -1.84 12.10
C TRP A 124 1.91 -1.40 11.26
N ARG A 125 1.61 -0.11 11.28
CA ARG A 125 0.57 0.50 10.47
C ARG A 125 1.16 0.90 9.13
N LEU A 126 0.71 0.28 8.06
CA LEU A 126 0.97 0.69 6.69
C LEU A 126 -0.18 1.61 6.24
N ASP A 127 0.13 2.84 5.86
CA ASP A 127 -0.84 3.79 5.31
C ASP A 127 -0.59 3.95 3.81
N PHE A 128 -1.60 3.63 3.01
CA PHE A 128 -1.62 3.80 1.56
C PHE A 128 -2.51 5.00 1.22
N ALA A 129 -1.93 6.13 0.84
CA ALA A 129 -2.66 7.36 0.59
C ALA A 129 -2.73 7.74 -0.89
N ALA A 130 -3.95 8.06 -1.35
CA ALA A 130 -4.22 8.69 -2.63
C ALA A 130 -4.28 10.22 -2.47
N LEU A 131 -3.37 10.94 -3.12
CA LEU A 131 -3.30 12.41 -3.02
C LEU A 131 -4.11 13.15 -4.10
N SER A 132 -4.81 12.42 -4.99
CA SER A 132 -5.68 13.02 -6.01
C SER A 132 -7.14 12.54 -5.83
N GLY A 133 -8.10 13.41 -6.15
CA GLY A 133 -9.52 13.06 -6.08
C GLY A 133 -9.88 11.84 -6.94
N ALA A 134 -9.23 11.70 -8.10
CA ALA A 134 -9.43 10.56 -8.99
C ALA A 134 -8.93 9.24 -8.38
N LEU A 135 -7.77 9.25 -7.71
CA LEU A 135 -7.26 8.07 -7.00
C LEU A 135 -8.14 7.72 -5.78
N SER A 136 -8.68 8.73 -5.11
CA SER A 136 -9.63 8.52 -4.00
C SER A 136 -10.98 7.95 -4.46
N VAL A 137 -11.38 8.18 -5.71
CA VAL A 137 -12.53 7.50 -6.33
C VAL A 137 -12.18 6.03 -6.59
N LEU A 138 -11.00 5.73 -7.15
CA LEU A 138 -10.58 4.34 -7.35
C LEU A 138 -10.61 3.52 -6.06
N LEU A 139 -10.02 4.02 -4.98
CA LEU A 139 -10.01 3.32 -3.69
C LEU A 139 -11.40 3.03 -3.13
N ARG A 140 -12.42 3.85 -3.47
CA ARG A 140 -13.79 3.71 -2.97
C ARG A 140 -14.67 2.87 -3.90
N GLU A 141 -14.52 3.06 -5.20
CA GLU A 141 -15.49 2.59 -6.20
C GLU A 141 -15.00 1.39 -7.01
N SER A 142 -13.68 1.21 -7.18
CA SER A 142 -13.15 0.04 -7.90
C SER A 142 -13.25 -1.22 -7.02
N PRO A 143 -13.99 -2.25 -7.46
CA PRO A 143 -14.06 -3.53 -6.75
C PRO A 143 -12.71 -4.24 -6.73
N GLU A 144 -11.91 -4.13 -7.80
CA GLU A 144 -10.59 -4.77 -7.90
C GLU A 144 -9.58 -4.14 -6.94
N VAL A 145 -9.56 -2.80 -6.88
CA VAL A 145 -8.71 -2.08 -5.93
C VAL A 145 -9.09 -2.45 -4.49
N ARG A 146 -10.38 -2.50 -4.18
CA ARG A 146 -10.88 -2.87 -2.85
C ARG A 146 -10.59 -4.32 -2.50
N ALA A 147 -10.83 -5.26 -3.42
CA ALA A 147 -10.54 -6.67 -3.24
C ALA A 147 -9.05 -6.87 -3.00
N GLY A 148 -8.22 -6.12 -3.72
CA GLY A 148 -6.79 -6.07 -3.48
C GLY A 148 -6.47 -5.63 -2.05
N PHE A 149 -6.81 -4.40 -1.66
CA PHE A 149 -6.50 -3.94 -0.31
C PHE A 149 -7.09 -4.83 0.80
N ALA A 150 -8.26 -5.45 0.58
CA ALA A 150 -8.83 -6.44 1.49
C ALA A 150 -7.98 -7.71 1.59
N ALA A 151 -7.45 -8.23 0.48
CA ALA A 151 -6.55 -9.39 0.49
C ALA A 151 -5.23 -9.09 1.21
N LEU A 152 -4.67 -7.88 1.07
CA LEU A 152 -3.52 -7.45 1.87
C LEU A 152 -3.87 -7.37 3.36
N GLY A 153 -5.07 -6.93 3.69
CA GLY A 153 -5.58 -6.89 5.06
C GLY A 153 -5.80 -8.27 5.70
N GLN A 154 -6.02 -9.32 4.91
CA GLN A 154 -6.07 -10.71 5.44
C GLN A 154 -4.68 -11.26 5.79
N LEU A 155 -3.61 -10.64 5.26
CA LEU A 155 -2.24 -10.99 5.59
C LEU A 155 -1.73 -10.28 6.85
N ALA A 156 -2.42 -9.20 7.24
CA ALA A 156 -2.22 -8.37 8.42
C ALA A 156 -2.72 -9.09 9.69
#